data_AF-A0A921F538-F1
#
_entry.id   AF-A0A921F538-F1
#
_cell.length_a   1.000
_cell.length_b   1.000
_cell.length_c   1.000
_cell.angle_alpha   90.00
_cell.angle_beta   90.00
_cell.angle_gamma   90.00
#
_symmetry.space_group_name_H-M   'P 1'
#
loop_
_entity.id
_entity.type
_entity.pdbx_description
1 polymer ?
#
loop_
_entity_poly.entity_id
_entity_poly.type
_entity_poly.pdbx_seq_one_letter_code
_entity_poly.pdbx_strand_id
1 'polypeptide(L)'
;DGPRLKVHIWPASKAKNYELGKADDYGHQGFYVYDRNRLITIGGWITTRRSSRSQKLLRIEIDDPRVIDSYLTVSAQKMSVRPNEAFHKYLASLCDPTDESITFESCIQAGIEAQKSANQRARKRKPLVEPGKGFEGALRKVIHEEVSFVSRDPMDIRWGTVDDDDFFYFDLAGRTLTLNKLYRPLFSPDGGRLNDAPLIKALLYHLFNSAFDGERVGSRTADNLELWQSTLTTAAQLELGERETREAEADVAEQEAAADASPTDTPAPETPKAPKRRKRGRHHRNDETPPWDELLSRFRNRRHLEKGN
;
A
#
# COMPACT_ATOMS: atom_id res chain seq x y z
N ASP A 1 44.18 8.83 32.24
CA ASP A 1 44.35 7.74 31.26
C ASP A 1 43.97 6.36 31.80
N GLY A 2 42.66 6.09 31.90
CA GLY A 2 42.14 4.76 32.23
C GLY A 2 42.06 3.81 31.02
N PRO A 3 41.70 2.54 31.23
CA PRO A 3 41.41 1.58 30.16
C PRO A 3 40.21 2.05 29.32
N ARG A 4 40.37 2.08 27.99
CA ARG A 4 39.39 2.68 27.07
C ARG A 4 39.00 1.77 25.91
N LEU A 5 37.82 2.02 25.35
CA LEU A 5 37.37 1.50 24.06
C LEU A 5 36.92 2.66 23.17
N LYS A 6 36.79 2.43 21.86
CA LYS A 6 36.19 3.41 20.95
C LYS A 6 34.92 2.84 20.36
N VAL A 7 33.83 3.61 20.39
CA VAL A 7 32.58 3.25 19.71
C VAL A 7 32.48 4.07 18.43
N HIS A 8 32.26 3.40 17.32
CA HIS A 8 32.01 4.00 16.02
C HIS A 8 30.58 3.68 15.59
N ILE A 9 29.86 4.73 15.19
CA ILE A 9 28.54 4.61 14.54
C ILE A 9 28.76 4.89 13.05
N TRP A 10 28.70 3.84 12.23
CA TRP A 10 28.92 3.98 10.80
C TRP A 10 27.73 4.65 10.10
N PRO A 11 27.96 5.40 9.01
CA PRO A 11 26.87 5.87 8.17
C PRO A 11 26.20 4.68 7.47
N ALA A 12 24.87 4.76 7.29
CA ALA A 12 24.12 3.82 6.47
C ALA A 12 24.37 4.06 4.97
N SER A 13 25.58 3.73 4.52
CA SER A 13 26.04 3.89 3.13
C SER A 13 26.19 2.53 2.45
N LYS A 14 25.97 2.50 1.13
CA LYS A 14 26.27 1.35 0.26
C LYS A 14 27.61 1.50 -0.47
N ALA A 15 28.41 2.51 -0.12
CA ALA A 15 29.72 2.66 -0.74
C ALA A 15 30.64 1.52 -0.27
N LYS A 16 31.48 1.03 -1.19
CA LYS A 16 32.33 -0.17 -0.97
C LYS A 16 33.22 -0.08 0.27
N ASN A 17 33.61 1.12 0.68
CA ASN A 17 34.41 1.35 1.89
C ASN A 17 33.64 1.16 3.21
N TYR A 18 32.30 1.05 3.16
CA TYR A 18 31.44 0.76 4.29
C TYR A 18 30.80 -0.65 4.21
N GLU A 19 31.13 -1.43 3.17
CA GLU A 19 30.72 -2.82 3.03
C GLU A 19 31.91 -3.74 3.33
N LEU A 20 31.91 -4.34 4.53
CA LEU A 20 32.91 -5.31 4.94
C LEU A 20 32.58 -6.69 4.34
N GLY A 21 33.29 -7.08 3.29
CA GLY A 21 33.27 -8.46 2.73
C GLY A 21 31.89 -8.97 2.27
N LYS A 22 31.72 -10.30 2.24
CA LYS A 22 30.39 -10.94 2.12
C LYS A 22 29.68 -10.71 3.46
N ALA A 23 29.03 -9.56 3.60
CA ALA A 23 28.33 -9.17 4.82
C ALA A 23 27.50 -10.32 5.37
N ASP A 24 27.70 -10.67 6.64
CA ASP A 24 26.70 -11.45 7.38
C ASP A 24 25.35 -10.70 7.36
N ASP A 25 24.24 -11.39 7.68
CA ASP A 25 22.88 -10.81 7.66
C ASP A 25 22.75 -9.52 8.51
N TYR A 26 23.74 -9.26 9.37
CA TYR A 26 23.80 -8.15 10.31
C TYR A 26 24.94 -7.16 10.06
N GLY A 27 25.65 -7.28 8.94
CA GLY A 27 26.75 -6.42 8.53
C GLY A 27 27.91 -6.30 9.50
N HIS A 28 28.36 -7.36 10.20
CA HIS A 28 29.55 -7.35 11.08
C HIS A 28 29.49 -6.36 12.26
N GLN A 29 28.33 -6.23 12.90
CA GLN A 29 28.15 -5.43 14.13
C GLN A 29 28.93 -5.95 15.33
N GLY A 30 29.24 -5.07 16.29
CA GLY A 30 29.81 -5.46 17.59
C GLY A 30 31.30 -5.16 17.72
N PHE A 31 32.02 -6.02 18.44
CA PHE A 31 33.41 -5.81 18.86
C PHE A 31 34.45 -6.16 17.80
N TYR A 32 35.46 -5.33 17.73
CA TYR A 32 36.67 -5.48 16.92
C TYR A 32 37.84 -5.44 17.89
N VAL A 33 38.36 -6.63 18.21
CA VAL A 33 39.42 -6.78 19.21
C VAL A 33 40.76 -6.90 18.50
N TYR A 34 41.68 -6.02 18.84
CA TYR A 34 43.05 -6.00 18.37
C TYR A 34 43.98 -6.35 19.53
N ASP A 35 44.93 -7.25 19.31
CA ASP A 35 46.02 -7.52 20.26
C ASP A 35 47.35 -7.27 19.55
N ARG A 36 48.08 -6.23 19.97
CA ARG A 36 49.38 -5.83 19.41
C ARG A 36 49.31 -5.66 17.88
N ASN A 37 48.43 -4.78 17.41
CA ASN A 37 48.17 -4.50 15.98
C ASN A 37 47.66 -5.71 15.17
N ARG A 38 47.24 -6.80 15.82
CA ARG A 38 46.62 -7.94 15.15
C ARG A 38 45.14 -8.01 15.46
N LEU A 39 44.31 -7.97 14.42
CA LEU A 39 42.87 -8.22 14.53
C LEU A 39 42.61 -9.67 14.94
N ILE A 40 41.90 -9.86 16.04
CA ILE A 40 41.56 -11.18 16.62
C ILE A 40 40.10 -11.53 16.35
N THR A 41 39.21 -10.56 16.44
CA THR A 41 37.76 -10.76 16.29
C THR A 41 37.18 -9.68 15.40
N ILE A 42 36.35 -10.10 14.43
CA ILE A 42 35.73 -9.23 13.43
C ILE A 42 34.22 -9.22 13.69
N GLY A 43 33.75 -8.25 14.46
CA GLY A 43 32.35 -8.17 14.86
C GLY A 43 31.93 -9.26 15.86
N GLY A 44 30.62 -9.33 16.09
CA GLY A 44 30.03 -10.13 17.15
C GLY A 44 30.07 -9.43 18.51
N TRP A 45 29.19 -9.84 19.41
CA TRP A 45 29.03 -9.19 20.72
C TRP A 45 29.81 -9.91 21.84
N ILE A 46 30.67 -10.88 21.51
CA ILE A 46 31.49 -11.64 22.49
C ILE A 46 30.64 -12.07 23.71
N THR A 47 29.45 -12.62 23.46
CA THR A 47 28.44 -13.04 24.48
C THR A 47 27.82 -11.95 25.36
N THR A 48 28.15 -10.67 25.15
CA THR A 48 27.55 -9.59 25.95
C THR A 48 26.13 -9.23 25.53
N ARG A 49 25.81 -9.40 24.25
CA ARG A 49 24.51 -9.06 23.63
C ARG A 49 24.17 -10.00 22.49
N ARG A 50 22.89 -10.00 22.09
CA ARG A 50 22.45 -10.67 20.86
C ARG A 50 22.60 -9.72 19.67
N SER A 51 23.12 -10.25 18.57
CA SER A 51 23.13 -9.55 17.28
C SER A 51 21.69 -9.24 16.84
N SER A 52 21.45 -8.00 16.44
CA SER A 52 20.15 -7.55 15.91
C SER A 52 20.32 -6.59 14.73
N ARG A 53 19.32 -6.51 13.84
CA ARG A 53 19.39 -5.62 12.66
C ARG A 53 19.43 -4.13 13.04
N SER A 54 18.87 -3.76 14.19
CA SER A 54 18.89 -2.36 14.69
C SER A 54 20.29 -1.88 15.05
N GLN A 55 21.19 -2.79 15.39
CA GLN A 55 22.55 -2.49 15.81
C GLN A 55 23.57 -2.60 14.67
N LYS A 56 23.11 -2.72 13.41
CA LYS A 56 23.96 -2.94 12.23
C LYS A 56 25.09 -1.91 12.06
N LEU A 57 24.87 -0.66 12.48
CA LEU A 57 25.83 0.43 12.34
C LEU A 57 26.89 0.50 13.44
N LEU A 58 26.79 -0.33 14.48
CA LEU A 58 27.68 -0.25 15.63
C LEU A 58 28.96 -1.04 15.42
N ARG A 59 30.09 -0.40 15.74
CA ARG A 59 31.43 -1.00 15.79
C ARG A 59 32.12 -0.56 17.07
N ILE A 60 32.66 -1.50 17.83
CA ILE A 60 33.34 -1.21 19.08
C ILE A 60 34.77 -1.71 18.98
N GLU A 61 35.72 -0.79 18.93
CA GLU A 61 37.15 -1.07 18.85
C GLU A 61 37.72 -1.25 20.26
N ILE A 62 38.37 -2.39 20.48
CA ILE A 62 39.19 -2.68 21.66
C ILE A 62 40.61 -2.92 21.17
N ASP A 63 41.49 -1.95 21.44
CA ASP A 63 42.92 -1.99 21.12
C ASP A 63 43.78 -1.55 22.32
N ASP A 64 43.19 -1.52 23.52
CA ASP A 64 43.89 -1.18 24.75
C ASP A 64 44.37 -2.48 25.43
N PRO A 65 45.69 -2.73 25.55
CA PRO A 65 46.22 -3.90 26.22
C PRO A 65 45.68 -4.07 27.64
N ARG A 66 45.41 -2.98 28.35
CA ARG A 66 44.88 -3.02 29.72
C ARG A 66 43.47 -3.60 29.77
N VAL A 67 42.67 -3.36 28.73
CA VAL A 67 41.32 -3.95 28.61
C VAL A 67 41.44 -5.43 28.27
N ILE A 68 42.33 -5.77 27.33
CA ILE A 68 42.51 -7.13 26.85
C ILE A 68 43.03 -8.02 27.97
N ASP A 69 44.12 -7.64 28.62
CA ASP A 69 44.78 -8.44 29.66
C ASP A 69 43.92 -8.58 30.93
N SER A 70 43.10 -7.57 31.24
CA SER A 70 42.30 -7.56 32.49
C SER A 70 40.90 -8.15 32.33
N TYR A 71 40.31 -8.10 31.14
CA TYR A 71 38.90 -8.45 30.94
C TYR A 71 38.63 -9.51 29.87
N LEU A 72 39.62 -9.83 29.04
CA LEU A 72 39.45 -10.73 27.90
C LEU A 72 40.44 -11.90 27.97
N THR A 73 39.97 -13.10 27.63
CA THR A 73 40.81 -14.27 27.43
C THR A 73 40.94 -14.52 25.93
N VAL A 74 42.13 -14.29 25.39
CA VAL A 74 42.47 -14.59 23.99
C VAL A 74 42.95 -16.04 23.91
N SER A 75 42.39 -16.83 22.97
CA SER A 75 42.86 -18.20 22.74
C SER A 75 44.32 -18.24 22.28
N ALA A 76 45.04 -19.33 22.56
CA ALA A 76 46.44 -19.49 22.17
C ALA A 76 46.67 -19.33 20.66
N GLN A 77 45.72 -19.77 19.83
CA GLN A 77 45.78 -19.59 18.38
C GLN A 77 45.45 -18.15 17.93
N LYS A 78 45.06 -17.27 18.84
CA LYS A 78 44.61 -15.89 18.56
C LYS A 78 43.45 -15.84 17.56
N MET A 79 42.51 -16.78 17.71
CA MET A 79 41.35 -16.96 16.81
C MET A 79 40.01 -16.64 17.49
N SER A 80 40.01 -16.46 18.81
CA SER A 80 38.79 -16.22 19.57
C SER A 80 39.08 -15.46 20.85
N VAL A 81 38.08 -14.70 21.28
CA VAL A 81 38.08 -13.93 22.51
C VAL A 81 36.90 -14.37 23.36
N ARG A 82 37.12 -14.56 24.66
CA ARG A 82 36.04 -14.76 25.63
C ARG A 82 36.13 -13.68 26.71
N PRO A 83 35.01 -13.09 27.14
CA PRO A 83 35.02 -12.13 28.24
C PRO A 83 35.17 -12.89 29.55
N ASN A 84 35.83 -12.29 30.54
CA ASN A 84 35.74 -12.75 31.92
C ASN A 84 34.50 -12.15 32.62
N GLU A 85 34.28 -12.57 33.87
CA GLU A 85 33.12 -12.14 34.65
C GLU A 85 33.09 -10.61 34.92
N ALA A 86 34.25 -9.97 34.98
CA ALA A 86 34.36 -8.54 35.25
C ALA A 86 34.06 -7.67 34.02
N PHE A 87 34.10 -8.22 32.80
CA PHE A 87 33.95 -7.44 31.57
C PHE A 87 32.60 -6.72 31.47
N HIS A 88 31.51 -7.37 31.88
CA HIS A 88 30.19 -6.76 31.86
C HIS A 88 30.09 -5.57 32.81
N LYS A 89 30.68 -5.68 34.00
CA LYS A 89 30.74 -4.59 34.99
C LYS A 89 31.61 -3.44 34.47
N TYR A 90 32.72 -3.77 33.82
CA TYR A 90 33.57 -2.79 33.15
C TYR A 90 32.80 -2.01 32.09
N LEU A 91 32.09 -2.69 31.16
CA LEU A 91 31.28 -2.01 30.14
C LEU A 91 30.22 -1.08 30.75
N ALA A 92 29.54 -1.52 31.81
CA ALA A 92 28.53 -0.72 32.50
C ALA A 92 29.13 0.50 33.21
N SER A 93 30.40 0.44 33.62
CA SER A 93 31.12 1.53 34.28
C SER A 93 31.72 2.56 33.31
N LEU A 94 31.70 2.30 32.01
CA LEU A 94 32.31 3.19 31.01
C LEU A 94 31.47 4.44 30.77
N CYS A 95 32.13 5.59 30.89
CA CYS A 95 31.68 6.89 30.43
C CYS A 95 32.79 7.61 29.64
N ASP A 96 32.41 8.58 28.81
CA ASP A 96 33.36 9.44 28.13
C ASP A 96 34.07 10.38 29.14
N PRO A 97 35.40 10.56 29.03
CA PRO A 97 36.16 11.39 29.96
C PRO A 97 35.83 12.89 29.87
N THR A 98 35.18 13.34 28.79
CA THR A 98 34.76 14.73 28.59
C THR A 98 33.29 14.97 28.91
N ASP A 99 32.46 13.93 28.82
CA ASP A 99 31.03 13.98 29.10
C ASP A 99 30.56 12.67 29.75
N GLU A 100 30.34 12.70 31.06
CA GLU A 100 29.90 11.54 31.84
C GLU A 100 28.52 10.99 31.42
N SER A 101 27.71 11.78 30.69
CA SER A 101 26.43 11.32 30.16
C SER A 101 26.58 10.33 29.00
N ILE A 102 27.73 10.36 28.31
CA ILE A 102 28.05 9.45 27.21
C ILE A 102 28.55 8.13 27.80
N THR A 103 27.60 7.27 28.14
CA THR A 103 27.86 5.91 28.63
C THR A 103 27.90 4.89 27.50
N PHE A 104 28.42 3.69 27.77
CA PHE A 104 28.35 2.57 26.83
C PHE A 104 26.93 2.31 26.30
N GLU A 105 25.93 2.28 27.18
CA GLU A 105 24.53 2.07 26.80
C GLU A 105 23.99 3.21 25.93
N SER A 106 24.33 4.47 26.24
CA SER A 106 23.92 5.61 25.43
C SER A 106 24.48 5.52 24.00
N CYS A 107 25.71 5.06 23.82
CA CYS A 107 26.32 4.86 22.52
C CYS A 107 25.62 3.75 21.72
N ILE A 108 25.21 2.66 22.38
CA ILE A 108 24.40 1.61 21.74
C ILE A 108 23.06 2.18 21.28
N GLN A 109 22.40 2.95 22.13
CA GLN A 109 21.11 3.59 21.82
C GLN A 109 21.26 4.58 20.65
N ALA A 110 22.31 5.40 20.64
CA ALA A 110 22.61 6.31 19.54
C ALA A 110 22.83 5.56 18.22
N GLY A 111 23.48 4.39 18.24
CA GLY A 111 23.63 3.55 17.04
C GLY A 111 22.31 2.96 16.53
N ILE A 112 21.41 2.55 17.44
CA ILE A 112 20.06 2.09 17.11
C ILE A 112 19.24 3.22 16.47
N GLU A 113 19.31 4.42 17.05
CA GLU A 113 18.63 5.60 16.53
C GLU A 113 19.17 6.02 15.17
N ALA A 114 20.50 6.02 14.98
CA ALA A 114 21.11 6.26 13.69
C ALA A 114 20.60 5.29 12.62
N GLN A 115 20.47 4.00 12.95
CA GLN A 115 19.91 3.00 12.02
C GLN A 115 18.42 3.23 11.75
N LYS A 116 17.64 3.64 12.75
CA LYS A 116 16.22 3.99 12.60
C LYS A 116 16.05 5.22 11.70
N SER A 117 16.80 6.30 11.94
CA SER A 117 16.80 7.51 11.13
C SER A 117 17.29 7.24 9.70
N ALA A 118 18.30 6.38 9.53
CA ALA A 118 18.76 5.94 8.21
C ALA A 118 17.66 5.20 7.43
N ASN A 119 16.97 4.26 8.08
CA ASN A 119 15.85 3.55 7.46
C ASN A 119 14.69 4.51 7.13
N GLN A 120 14.42 5.51 7.98
CA GLN A 120 13.44 6.57 7.69
C GLN A 120 13.84 7.41 6.47
N ARG A 121 15.12 7.79 6.33
CA ARG A 121 15.63 8.52 5.16
C ARG A 121 15.66 7.65 3.89
N ALA A 122 15.92 6.35 4.03
CA ALA A 122 15.83 5.37 2.94
C ALA A 122 14.38 5.09 2.51
N ARG A 123 13.40 5.44 3.36
CA ARG A 123 11.97 5.50 3.01
C ARG A 123 11.64 6.74 2.15
N LYS A 124 12.55 7.16 1.26
CA LYS A 124 12.15 7.94 0.09
C LYS A 124 11.10 7.09 -0.62
N ARG A 125 9.90 7.62 -0.75
CA ARG A 125 8.75 6.92 -1.35
C ARG A 125 9.17 6.37 -2.71
N LYS A 126 8.72 5.16 -3.05
CA LYS A 126 9.04 4.56 -4.35
C LYS A 126 8.69 5.60 -5.42
N PRO A 127 9.63 5.94 -6.33
CA PRO A 127 9.31 6.88 -7.37
C PRO A 127 8.17 6.33 -8.22
N LEU A 128 7.23 7.20 -8.58
CA LEU A 128 6.01 6.85 -9.31
C LEU A 128 6.09 7.35 -10.76
N VAL A 129 5.30 6.77 -11.64
CA VAL A 129 5.01 7.37 -12.95
C VAL A 129 4.20 8.65 -12.74
N GLU A 130 4.53 9.73 -13.44
CA GLU A 130 3.89 11.04 -13.28
C GLU A 130 2.38 11.01 -13.60
N PRO A 131 1.51 11.71 -12.84
CA PRO A 131 0.09 11.82 -13.18
C PRO A 131 -0.14 12.75 -14.38
N GLY A 132 -0.60 12.17 -15.48
CA GLY A 132 -0.90 12.88 -16.72
C GLY A 132 -2.27 13.57 -16.73
N LYS A 133 -3.01 13.40 -17.83
CA LYS A 133 -4.36 13.96 -18.04
C LYS A 133 -5.41 13.20 -17.21
N GLY A 134 -6.47 13.92 -16.84
CA GLY A 134 -7.59 13.38 -16.06
C GLY A 134 -7.50 13.58 -14.56
N PHE A 135 -6.41 14.17 -14.08
CA PHE A 135 -6.23 14.57 -12.68
C PHE A 135 -6.59 16.03 -12.47
N GLU A 136 -7.31 16.29 -11.38
CA GLU A 136 -7.60 17.63 -10.88
C GLU A 136 -6.29 18.34 -10.45
N GLY A 137 -6.25 19.67 -10.59
CA GLY A 137 -5.01 20.44 -10.47
C GLY A 137 -4.43 20.44 -9.05
N ALA A 138 -5.27 20.56 -8.03
CA ALA A 138 -4.84 20.48 -6.64
C ALA A 138 -4.31 19.07 -6.29
N LEU A 139 -4.98 18.02 -6.77
CA LEU A 139 -4.49 16.64 -6.61
C LEU A 139 -3.12 16.43 -7.26
N ARG A 140 -2.91 16.92 -8.49
CA ARG A 140 -1.59 16.84 -9.15
C ARG A 140 -0.53 17.53 -8.30
N LYS A 141 -0.80 18.74 -7.81
CA LYS A 141 0.15 19.50 -6.97
C LYS A 141 0.57 18.70 -5.73
N VAL A 142 -0.39 18.11 -5.02
CA VAL A 142 -0.10 17.28 -3.84
C VAL A 142 0.78 16.09 -4.22
N ILE A 143 0.48 15.37 -5.30
CA ILE A 143 1.29 14.21 -5.73
C ILE A 143 2.75 14.63 -6.04
N HIS A 144 2.95 15.78 -6.68
CA HIS A 144 4.29 16.31 -7.01
C HIS A 144 5.09 16.76 -5.78
N GLU A 145 4.44 17.29 -4.75
CA GLU A 145 5.09 17.66 -3.49
C GLU A 145 5.47 16.42 -2.66
N GLU A 146 4.69 15.36 -2.81
CA GLU A 146 4.74 14.19 -1.94
C GLU A 146 5.63 13.05 -2.46
N VAL A 147 5.89 12.97 -3.78
CA VAL A 147 6.60 11.83 -4.39
C VAL A 147 7.54 12.28 -5.51
N SER A 148 8.67 11.58 -5.65
CA SER A 148 9.57 11.71 -6.81
C SER A 148 9.09 10.89 -8.00
N PHE A 149 9.40 11.29 -9.23
CA PHE A 149 8.94 10.57 -10.42
C PHE A 149 10.04 9.78 -11.12
N VAL A 150 9.67 8.65 -11.72
CA VAL A 150 10.51 7.97 -12.71
C VAL A 150 10.47 8.71 -14.04
N SER A 151 11.56 8.68 -14.81
CA SER A 151 11.61 9.27 -16.15
C SER A 151 10.89 8.35 -17.14
N ARG A 152 9.56 8.42 -17.13
CA ARG A 152 8.62 7.70 -18.00
C ARG A 152 7.56 8.69 -18.48
N ASP A 153 6.85 8.39 -19.56
CA ASP A 153 5.74 9.25 -19.96
C ASP A 153 4.65 9.24 -18.87
N PRO A 154 3.89 10.33 -18.71
CA PRO A 154 2.84 10.40 -17.71
C PRO A 154 1.74 9.36 -17.93
N MET A 155 1.11 8.94 -16.83
CA MET A 155 -0.03 8.05 -16.84
C MET A 155 -1.33 8.84 -16.88
N ASP A 156 -2.10 8.68 -17.95
CA ASP A 156 -3.40 9.33 -18.14
C ASP A 156 -4.52 8.43 -17.58
N ILE A 157 -5.53 9.03 -16.95
CA ILE A 157 -6.79 8.34 -16.60
C ILE A 157 -7.96 9.10 -17.21
N ARG A 158 -8.79 8.45 -18.02
CA ARG A 158 -9.94 9.11 -18.66
C ARG A 158 -11.16 8.22 -18.69
N TRP A 159 -12.33 8.84 -18.76
CA TRP A 159 -13.55 8.14 -19.14
C TRP A 159 -13.59 7.92 -20.64
N GLY A 160 -14.03 6.75 -21.08
CA GLY A 160 -14.14 6.41 -22.49
C GLY A 160 -15.14 5.28 -22.72
N THR A 161 -15.35 4.95 -23.99
CA THR A 161 -16.09 3.72 -24.33
C THR A 161 -15.11 2.57 -24.21
N VAL A 162 -15.47 1.58 -23.40
CA VAL A 162 -14.78 0.29 -23.28
C VAL A 162 -15.79 -0.76 -23.75
N ASP A 163 -15.29 -1.82 -24.37
CA ASP A 163 -16.15 -2.91 -24.82
C ASP A 163 -16.75 -3.65 -23.62
N ASP A 164 -17.92 -4.27 -23.82
CA ASP A 164 -18.64 -5.02 -22.80
C ASP A 164 -18.95 -4.21 -21.52
N ASP A 165 -19.15 -4.93 -20.43
CA ASP A 165 -19.40 -4.43 -19.07
C ASP A 165 -18.10 -4.29 -18.27
N ASP A 166 -16.95 -4.30 -18.92
CA ASP A 166 -15.65 -4.18 -18.27
C ASP A 166 -15.47 -2.82 -17.59
N PHE A 167 -14.96 -2.79 -16.35
CA PHE A 167 -14.79 -1.53 -15.60
C PHE A 167 -13.73 -0.60 -16.22
N PHE A 168 -12.63 -1.17 -16.71
CA PHE A 168 -11.55 -0.41 -17.32
C PHE A 168 -10.94 -1.11 -18.54
N TYR A 169 -10.19 -0.34 -19.32
CA TYR A 169 -9.27 -0.82 -20.35
C TYR A 169 -7.87 -0.26 -20.07
N PHE A 170 -6.88 -1.14 -20.05
CA PHE A 170 -5.49 -0.80 -19.76
C PHE A 170 -4.65 -0.77 -21.03
N ASP A 171 -4.08 0.40 -21.34
CA ASP A 171 -3.18 0.59 -22.48
C ASP A 171 -1.81 1.10 -22.03
N LEU A 172 -0.83 0.19 -21.96
CA LEU A 172 0.54 0.54 -21.60
C LEU A 172 1.25 1.38 -22.67
N ALA A 173 0.95 1.16 -23.96
CA ALA A 173 1.63 1.83 -25.06
C ALA A 173 1.20 3.31 -25.14
N GLY A 174 -0.10 3.57 -25.01
CA GLY A 174 -0.65 4.92 -24.90
C GLY A 174 -0.63 5.49 -23.47
N ARG A 175 -0.04 4.78 -22.51
CA ARG A 175 0.01 5.13 -21.08
C ARG A 175 -1.32 5.63 -20.50
N THR A 176 -2.41 4.98 -20.90
CA THR A 176 -3.76 5.39 -20.54
C THR A 176 -4.49 4.27 -19.83
N LEU A 177 -5.09 4.59 -18.68
CA LEU A 177 -6.18 3.83 -18.10
C LEU A 177 -7.52 4.44 -18.54
N THR A 178 -8.29 3.71 -19.34
CA THR A 178 -9.62 4.16 -19.77
C THR A 178 -10.67 3.51 -18.88
N LEU A 179 -11.45 4.32 -18.17
CA LEU A 179 -12.56 3.87 -17.34
C LEU A 179 -13.83 3.83 -18.20
N ASN A 180 -14.62 2.77 -18.05
CA ASN A 180 -15.84 2.61 -18.82
C ASN A 180 -16.87 3.67 -18.42
N LYS A 181 -17.30 4.46 -19.40
CA LYS A 181 -18.29 5.52 -19.24
C LYS A 181 -19.61 5.01 -18.66
N LEU A 182 -19.92 3.72 -18.81
CA LEU A 182 -21.10 3.07 -18.24
C LEU A 182 -21.15 3.25 -16.70
N TYR A 183 -20.00 3.17 -16.03
CA TYR A 183 -19.89 3.31 -14.57
C TYR A 183 -19.66 4.74 -14.10
N ARG A 184 -19.53 5.70 -15.02
CA ARG A 184 -19.27 7.10 -14.68
C ARG A 184 -20.35 7.72 -13.77
N PRO A 185 -21.66 7.46 -13.96
CA PRO A 185 -22.70 8.03 -13.11
C PRO A 185 -22.53 7.69 -11.62
N LEU A 186 -21.93 6.54 -11.28
CA LEU A 186 -21.66 6.13 -9.89
C LEU A 186 -20.80 7.13 -9.13
N PHE A 187 -19.85 7.78 -9.81
CA PHE A 187 -18.90 8.70 -9.19
C PHE A 187 -19.17 10.16 -9.53
N SER A 188 -19.97 10.41 -10.57
CA SER A 188 -20.28 11.76 -11.07
C SER A 188 -21.69 11.76 -11.68
N PRO A 189 -22.73 11.79 -10.83
CA PRO A 189 -24.13 11.62 -11.25
C PRO A 189 -24.63 12.77 -12.14
N ASP A 190 -24.21 14.01 -11.88
CA ASP A 190 -24.65 15.21 -12.63
C ASP A 190 -23.95 15.37 -13.99
N GLY A 191 -23.32 14.31 -14.49
CA GLY A 191 -22.32 14.38 -15.53
C GLY A 191 -21.00 14.95 -15.01
N GLY A 192 -19.95 14.89 -15.83
CA GLY A 192 -18.61 15.19 -15.36
C GLY A 192 -17.70 15.84 -16.40
N ARG A 193 -16.70 16.56 -15.90
CA ARG A 193 -15.57 17.07 -16.68
C ARG A 193 -14.48 16.00 -16.79
N LEU A 194 -13.45 16.23 -17.60
CA LEU A 194 -12.31 15.31 -17.72
C LEU A 194 -11.67 14.95 -16.36
N ASN A 195 -11.68 15.88 -15.40
CA ASN A 195 -11.05 15.74 -14.08
C ASN A 195 -12.05 15.44 -12.95
N ASP A 196 -13.25 14.95 -13.29
CA ASP A 196 -14.23 14.48 -12.31
C ASP A 196 -13.73 13.26 -11.52
N ALA A 197 -14.50 12.86 -10.50
CA ALA A 197 -14.22 11.71 -9.64
C ALA A 197 -12.74 11.64 -9.12
N PRO A 198 -12.23 12.71 -8.48
CA PRO A 198 -10.81 12.80 -8.11
C PRO A 198 -10.36 11.71 -7.13
N LEU A 199 -11.23 11.26 -6.23
CA LEU A 199 -10.92 10.21 -5.26
C LEU A 199 -10.65 8.87 -5.93
N ILE A 200 -11.57 8.39 -6.79
CA ILE A 200 -11.39 7.10 -7.45
C ILE A 200 -10.19 7.15 -8.42
N LYS A 201 -9.98 8.25 -9.14
CA LYS A 201 -8.81 8.41 -10.01
C LYS A 201 -7.51 8.42 -9.21
N ALA A 202 -7.48 8.99 -8.00
CA ALA A 202 -6.32 8.91 -7.12
C ALA A 202 -6.05 7.47 -6.64
N LEU A 203 -7.10 6.74 -6.24
CA LEU A 203 -6.98 5.34 -5.82
C LEU A 203 -6.47 4.46 -6.97
N LEU A 204 -7.07 4.59 -8.15
CA LEU A 204 -6.65 3.88 -9.36
C LEU A 204 -5.24 4.29 -9.78
N TYR A 205 -4.88 5.57 -9.63
CA TYR A 205 -3.51 6.01 -9.89
C TYR A 205 -2.51 5.23 -9.05
N HIS A 206 -2.74 5.11 -7.74
CA HIS A 206 -1.84 4.36 -6.87
C HIS A 206 -1.85 2.85 -7.14
N LEU A 207 -3.01 2.28 -7.45
CA LEU A 207 -3.15 0.85 -7.77
C LEU A 207 -2.40 0.47 -9.05
N PHE A 208 -2.59 1.25 -10.11
CA PHE A 208 -2.05 0.95 -11.45
C PHE A 208 -0.65 1.52 -11.70
N ASN A 209 -0.13 2.42 -10.86
CA ASN A 209 1.17 3.08 -11.11
C ASN A 209 2.29 2.06 -11.39
N SER A 210 2.32 0.97 -10.62
CA SER A 210 3.32 -0.09 -10.78
C SER A 210 3.20 -0.85 -12.10
N ALA A 211 2.01 -0.92 -12.70
CA ALA A 211 1.78 -1.53 -14.00
C ALA A 211 2.29 -0.65 -15.16
N PHE A 212 2.27 0.69 -15.00
CA PHE A 212 2.76 1.66 -15.99
C PHE A 212 4.27 1.98 -15.89
N ASP A 213 4.93 1.53 -14.82
CA ASP A 213 6.37 1.69 -14.58
C ASP A 213 7.22 0.84 -15.55
N GLY A 214 6.71 -0.34 -15.92
CA GLY A 214 7.37 -1.28 -16.82
C GLY A 214 7.26 -0.92 -18.30
N GLU A 215 8.21 -1.41 -19.11
CA GLU A 215 8.14 -1.31 -20.60
C GLU A 215 7.22 -2.35 -21.22
N ARG A 216 6.99 -3.46 -20.50
CA ARG A 216 6.11 -4.55 -20.91
C ARG A 216 5.32 -5.03 -19.71
N VAL A 217 4.12 -5.53 -19.96
CA VAL A 217 3.33 -6.22 -18.93
C VAL A 217 3.95 -7.59 -18.70
N GLY A 218 4.52 -7.81 -17.51
CA GLY A 218 5.01 -9.13 -17.09
C GLY A 218 3.87 -10.03 -16.60
N SER A 219 4.11 -11.34 -16.50
CA SER A 219 3.09 -12.34 -16.08
C SER A 219 2.36 -11.94 -14.80
N ARG A 220 3.09 -11.54 -13.76
CA ARG A 220 2.47 -11.11 -12.48
C ARG A 220 1.57 -9.88 -12.64
N THR A 221 1.97 -8.94 -13.49
CA THR A 221 1.17 -7.73 -13.74
C THR A 221 -0.07 -8.09 -14.54
N ALA A 222 0.03 -9.00 -15.51
CA ALA A 222 -1.11 -9.51 -16.27
C ALA A 222 -2.13 -10.21 -15.35
N ASP A 223 -1.67 -11.12 -14.49
CA ASP A 223 -2.54 -11.82 -13.53
C ASP A 223 -3.24 -10.83 -12.58
N ASN A 224 -2.52 -9.79 -12.12
CA ASN A 224 -3.11 -8.74 -11.28
C ASN A 224 -4.15 -7.91 -12.05
N LEU A 225 -3.88 -7.56 -13.32
CA LEU A 225 -4.81 -6.80 -14.15
C LEU A 225 -6.11 -7.59 -14.36
N GLU A 226 -6.02 -8.90 -14.63
CA GLU A 226 -7.19 -9.77 -14.76
C GLU A 226 -8.00 -9.84 -13.46
N LEU A 227 -7.32 -10.01 -12.32
CA LEU A 227 -7.96 -10.02 -11.00
C LEU A 227 -8.66 -8.67 -10.70
N TRP A 228 -7.97 -7.55 -10.94
CA TRP A 228 -8.55 -6.22 -10.74
C TRP A 228 -9.73 -5.97 -11.69
N GLN A 229 -9.63 -6.39 -12.94
CA GLN A 229 -10.71 -6.28 -13.91
C GLN A 229 -11.96 -7.01 -13.42
N SER A 230 -11.83 -8.29 -13.08
CA SER A 230 -12.95 -9.10 -12.59
C SER A 230 -13.56 -8.51 -11.33
N THR A 231 -12.74 -8.18 -10.33
CA THR A 231 -13.24 -7.71 -9.03
C THR A 231 -13.85 -6.31 -9.10
N LEU A 232 -13.22 -5.36 -9.79
CA LEU A 232 -13.75 -4.00 -9.91
C LEU A 232 -15.01 -3.96 -10.78
N THR A 233 -15.08 -4.79 -11.82
CA THR A 233 -16.28 -4.93 -12.65
C THR A 233 -17.45 -5.45 -11.84
N THR A 234 -17.28 -6.56 -11.11
CA THR A 234 -18.34 -7.08 -10.25
C THR A 234 -18.77 -6.07 -9.19
N ALA A 235 -17.82 -5.39 -8.54
CA ALA A 235 -18.15 -4.36 -7.54
C ALA A 235 -18.93 -3.19 -8.15
N ALA A 236 -18.53 -2.69 -9.32
CA ALA A 236 -19.21 -1.59 -9.99
C ALA A 236 -20.62 -1.96 -10.46
N GLN A 237 -20.82 -3.21 -10.88
CA GLN A 237 -22.15 -3.72 -11.26
C GLN A 237 -23.10 -3.81 -10.07
N LEU A 238 -22.61 -4.28 -8.91
CA LEU A 238 -23.41 -4.33 -7.69
C LEU A 238 -23.86 -2.92 -7.26
N GLU A 239 -22.93 -1.97 -7.23
CA GLU A 239 -23.23 -0.56 -6.90
C GLU A 239 -24.21 0.08 -7.89
N LEU A 240 -24.10 -0.24 -9.18
CA LEU A 240 -25.01 0.24 -10.21
C LEU A 240 -26.41 -0.33 -10.03
N GLY A 241 -26.52 -1.64 -9.78
CA GLY A 241 -27.79 -2.31 -9.52
C GLY A 241 -28.49 -1.76 -8.27
N GLU A 242 -27.76 -1.57 -7.16
CA GLU A 242 -28.34 -0.98 -5.93
C GLU A 242 -28.84 0.45 -6.12
N ARG A 243 -28.20 1.19 -7.02
CA ARG A 243 -28.63 2.55 -7.35
C ARG A 243 -29.88 2.54 -8.20
N GLU A 244 -29.93 1.71 -9.23
CA GLU A 244 -31.13 1.53 -10.06
C GLU A 244 -32.33 1.11 -9.21
N THR A 245 -32.14 0.21 -8.24
CA THR A 245 -33.21 -0.17 -7.30
C THR A 245 -33.63 0.99 -6.41
N ARG A 246 -32.69 1.79 -5.89
CA ARG A 246 -33.01 2.96 -5.05
C ARG A 246 -33.74 4.06 -5.82
N GLU A 247 -33.35 4.29 -7.07
CA GLU A 247 -34.02 5.24 -7.97
C GLU A 247 -35.45 4.76 -8.28
N ALA A 248 -35.63 3.47 -8.56
CA ALA A 248 -36.96 2.89 -8.78
C ALA A 248 -37.87 2.95 -7.52
N GLU A 249 -37.32 2.70 -6.32
CA GLU A 249 -38.05 2.84 -5.06
C GLU A 249 -38.45 4.30 -4.78
N ALA A 250 -37.58 5.25 -5.09
CA ALA A 250 -37.87 6.68 -4.95
C ALA A 250 -38.98 7.15 -5.90
N ASP A 251 -38.94 6.71 -7.16
CA ASP A 251 -39.97 7.03 -8.17
C ASP A 251 -41.35 6.48 -7.76
N VAL A 252 -41.41 5.26 -7.20
CA VAL A 252 -42.65 4.67 -6.68
C VAL A 252 -43.18 5.47 -5.48
N ALA A 253 -42.30 5.84 -4.54
CA ALA A 253 -42.70 6.65 -3.38
C ALA A 253 -43.21 8.05 -3.77
N GLU A 254 -42.61 8.69 -4.78
CA GLU A 254 -43.07 9.98 -5.30
C GLU A 254 -44.44 9.86 -5.98
N GLN A 255 -44.69 8.79 -6.74
CA GLN A 255 -45.99 8.51 -7.35
C GLN A 255 -47.08 8.23 -6.30
N GLU A 256 -46.78 7.48 -5.24
CA GLU A 256 -47.71 7.23 -4.13
C GLU A 256 -48.02 8.51 -3.33
N ALA A 257 -47.00 9.34 -3.05
CA ALA A 257 -47.20 10.64 -2.39
C ALA A 257 -48.03 11.62 -3.24
N ALA A 258 -47.84 11.61 -4.56
CA ALA A 258 -48.65 12.41 -5.49
C ALA A 258 -50.11 11.91 -5.58
N ALA A 259 -50.34 10.60 -5.41
CA ALA A 259 -51.69 10.02 -5.38
C ALA A 259 -52.45 10.36 -4.08
N ASP A 260 -51.76 10.42 -2.93
CA ASP A 260 -52.35 10.77 -1.62
C ASP A 260 -52.63 12.28 -1.47
N ALA A 261 -51.93 13.13 -2.23
CA ALA A 261 -52.09 14.59 -2.22
C ALA A 261 -53.24 15.13 -3.10
N SER A 262 -54.04 14.27 -3.74
CA SER A 262 -55.17 14.71 -4.57
C SER A 262 -56.40 15.09 -3.71
N PRO A 263 -56.88 16.35 -3.72
CA PRO A 263 -57.81 16.87 -2.72
C PRO A 263 -59.25 16.39 -2.95
N THR A 264 -59.81 15.73 -1.94
CA THR A 264 -61.26 15.52 -1.83
C THR A 264 -61.87 16.76 -1.18
N ASP A 265 -62.13 17.81 -1.97
CA ASP A 265 -63.18 18.76 -1.59
C ASP A 265 -63.76 19.47 -2.82
N THR A 266 -64.97 19.06 -3.19
CA THR A 266 -65.89 19.87 -3.98
C THR A 266 -67.28 19.61 -3.40
N PRO A 267 -68.01 20.64 -2.94
CA PRO A 267 -69.29 20.47 -2.30
C PRO A 267 -70.37 20.11 -3.32
N ALA A 268 -71.34 19.34 -2.84
CA ALA A 268 -72.46 18.79 -3.59
C ALA A 268 -73.21 19.82 -4.46
N PRO A 269 -73.81 19.34 -5.56
CA PRO A 269 -75.25 19.53 -5.67
C PRO A 269 -76.02 18.24 -6.00
N GLU A 270 -77.16 18.17 -5.32
CA GLU A 270 -78.42 17.45 -5.56
C GLU A 270 -78.51 16.39 -6.67
N THR A 271 -78.98 15.22 -6.25
CA THR A 271 -79.60 14.17 -7.08
C THR A 271 -80.95 14.67 -7.64
N PRO A 272 -81.48 14.20 -8.82
CA PRO A 272 -81.93 12.81 -8.89
C PRO A 272 -82.06 12.11 -10.27
N LYS A 273 -82.28 10.79 -10.13
CA LYS A 273 -82.97 9.80 -11.00
C LYS A 273 -82.12 8.87 -11.89
N ALA A 274 -82.23 7.59 -11.54
CA ALA A 274 -81.88 6.36 -12.26
C ALA A 274 -82.76 6.15 -13.53
N PRO A 275 -82.70 5.01 -14.27
CA PRO A 275 -81.78 3.86 -14.27
C PRO A 275 -81.32 3.39 -15.69
N LYS A 276 -80.37 2.44 -15.76
CA LYS A 276 -80.45 1.15 -16.53
C LYS A 276 -79.08 0.62 -17.02
N ARG A 277 -78.69 -0.53 -16.44
CA ARG A 277 -78.49 -1.84 -17.14
C ARG A 277 -77.44 -1.93 -18.28
N ARG A 278 -76.32 -2.64 -18.05
CA ARG A 278 -75.73 -3.75 -18.86
C ARG A 278 -74.25 -4.00 -18.46
N LYS A 279 -73.91 -5.19 -17.93
CA LYS A 279 -73.31 -6.37 -18.59
C LYS A 279 -71.80 -6.29 -18.91
N ARG A 280 -71.06 -7.19 -18.22
CA ARG A 280 -69.98 -8.10 -18.68
C ARG A 280 -68.54 -7.59 -18.88
N GLY A 281 -67.61 -8.46 -18.43
CA GLY A 281 -66.21 -8.61 -18.87
C GLY A 281 -65.24 -8.41 -17.70
N ARG A 282 -64.86 -9.41 -16.89
CA ARG A 282 -63.83 -10.45 -17.12
C ARG A 282 -62.56 -9.91 -17.80
N HIS A 283 -61.48 -9.71 -17.04
CA HIS A 283 -60.26 -10.52 -17.16
C HIS A 283 -59.26 -10.21 -16.04
N HIS A 284 -58.87 -11.26 -15.31
CA HIS A 284 -57.59 -11.34 -14.62
C HIS A 284 -56.45 -11.24 -15.64
N ARG A 285 -55.42 -10.48 -15.30
CA ARG A 285 -54.07 -10.64 -15.86
C ARG A 285 -53.13 -10.77 -14.68
N ASN A 286 -52.43 -11.89 -14.65
CA ASN A 286 -51.37 -12.19 -13.69
C ASN A 286 -50.17 -11.30 -14.00
N ASP A 287 -49.59 -10.74 -12.95
CA ASP A 287 -48.20 -10.30 -12.94
C ASP A 287 -47.32 -11.54 -12.74
N GLU A 288 -46.49 -11.85 -13.75
CA GLU A 288 -45.34 -12.74 -13.61
C GLU A 288 -44.09 -11.91 -13.90
N THR A 289 -43.47 -11.41 -12.83
CA THR A 289 -42.07 -11.01 -12.80
C THR A 289 -41.20 -12.27 -12.90
N PRO A 290 -40.15 -12.33 -13.75
CA PRO A 290 -39.23 -13.45 -13.73
C PRO A 290 -38.25 -13.30 -12.55
N PRO A 291 -37.94 -14.38 -11.81
CA PRO A 291 -37.02 -14.33 -10.69
C PRO A 291 -35.54 -14.40 -11.13
N TRP A 292 -34.71 -13.72 -10.35
CA TRP A 292 -33.25 -13.56 -10.37
C TRP A 292 -32.36 -14.82 -10.59
N ASP A 293 -32.93 -16.01 -10.75
CA ASP A 293 -32.19 -17.28 -10.88
C ASP A 293 -31.55 -17.49 -12.28
N GLU A 294 -31.95 -16.72 -13.30
CA GLU A 294 -31.48 -16.90 -14.68
C GLU A 294 -30.12 -16.22 -14.96
N LEU A 295 -29.66 -15.30 -14.11
CA LEU A 295 -28.34 -14.65 -14.26
C LEU A 295 -27.20 -15.45 -13.60
N LEU A 296 -27.49 -16.17 -12.51
CA LEU A 296 -26.49 -17.01 -11.82
C LEU A 296 -26.22 -18.33 -12.55
N SER A 297 -27.13 -18.81 -13.39
CA SER A 297 -26.96 -20.03 -14.19
C SER A 297 -26.04 -19.83 -15.41
N ARG A 298 -25.84 -18.58 -15.88
CA ARG A 298 -24.86 -18.26 -16.93
C ARG A 298 -23.40 -18.30 -16.45
N PHE A 299 -23.17 -18.22 -15.14
CA PHE A 299 -21.82 -18.27 -14.55
C PHE A 299 -21.24 -19.68 -14.36
N ARG A 300 -22.03 -20.75 -14.51
CA ARG A 300 -21.55 -22.14 -14.33
C ARG A 300 -21.15 -22.86 -15.62
N ASN A 301 -21.43 -22.33 -16.80
CA ASN A 301 -21.20 -23.00 -18.09
C ASN A 301 -20.16 -22.29 -19.00
N ARG A 302 -19.06 -21.79 -18.42
CA ARG A 302 -17.88 -21.33 -19.19
C ARG A 302 -16.55 -21.88 -18.67
N ARG A 303 -16.58 -23.10 -18.11
CA ARG A 303 -15.36 -23.83 -17.66
C ARG A 303 -15.12 -25.17 -18.37
N HIS A 304 -15.90 -25.48 -19.41
CA HIS A 304 -15.67 -26.63 -20.28
C HIS A 304 -15.88 -26.22 -21.74
N LEU A 305 -14.81 -25.73 -22.37
CA LEU A 305 -14.55 -25.78 -23.82
C LEU A 305 -13.26 -24.99 -24.08
N GLU A 306 -12.11 -25.56 -23.69
CA GLU A 306 -10.79 -25.27 -24.29
C GLU A 306 -9.74 -26.25 -23.71
N LYS A 307 -9.97 -27.53 -23.96
CA LYS A 307 -8.91 -28.56 -24.07
C LYS A 307 -9.35 -29.50 -25.18
N GLY A 308 -8.92 -29.20 -26.40
CA GLY A 308 -9.27 -29.98 -27.58
C GLY A 308 -8.78 -29.35 -28.88
N ASN A 309 -7.46 -29.10 -28.99
CA ASN A 309 -6.61 -29.50 -30.12
C ASN A 309 -5.15 -29.13 -29.80
#